data_AF-A0A0F7G184-F1
#
_entry.id   AF-A0A0F7G184-F1
#
_cell.length_a   1.000
_cell.length_b   1.000
_cell.length_c   1.000
_cell.angle_alpha   90.00
_cell.angle_beta   90.00
_cell.angle_gamma   90.00
#
_symmetry.space_group_name_H-M   'P 1'
#
loop_
_entity.id
_entity.type
_entity.pdbx_description
1 polymer ?
#
loop_
_entity_poly.entity_id
_entity_poly.type
_entity_poly.pdbx_seq_one_letter_code
_entity_poly.pdbx_strand_id
1 'polypeptide(L)'
;MAMTTSAESVTPDRLTALLDDESIDIVHRALWQLLWESEVRVMDLLSLEVPDIDLGERSIRPEAASRAAALPDGGVPLSDRALTLLTALIGGRTAGPLFAAGPRALTWDEASRTAVAQGYAIHAFRIGGKRHRQAV
;
A
#
# COMPACT_ATOMS: atom_id res chain seq x y z
N MET A 1 -4.07 10.17 29.64
CA MET A 1 -3.97 10.13 28.17
C MET A 1 -2.66 9.45 27.83
N ALA A 2 -2.69 8.20 27.34
CA ALA A 2 -1.46 7.52 26.95
C ALA A 2 -0.97 8.11 25.62
N MET A 3 0.24 8.68 25.63
CA MET A 3 0.95 9.00 24.39
C MET A 3 1.31 7.66 23.74
N THR A 4 0.59 7.27 22.70
CA THR A 4 0.95 6.14 21.84
C THR A 4 2.23 6.49 21.09
N THR A 5 3.37 6.05 21.60
CA THR A 5 4.64 6.09 20.88
C THR A 5 4.56 5.09 19.74
N SER A 6 4.18 5.55 18.54
CA SER A 6 4.14 4.70 17.35
C SER A 6 5.54 4.13 17.07
N ALA A 7 5.61 2.84 16.75
CA ALA A 7 6.88 2.21 16.40
C ALA A 7 7.48 2.82 15.13
N GLU A 8 8.81 2.98 15.11
CA GLU A 8 9.55 3.66 14.03
C GLU A 8 9.53 2.89 12.70
N SER A 9 9.40 1.56 12.76
CA SER A 9 9.26 0.69 11.59
C SER A 9 8.47 -0.58 11.90
N VAL A 10 7.75 -1.08 10.91
CA VAL A 10 7.10 -2.40 10.96
C VAL A 10 8.15 -3.49 10.71
N THR A 11 8.05 -4.64 11.39
CA THR A 11 8.89 -5.82 11.11
C THR A 11 8.22 -6.75 10.09
N PRO A 12 8.96 -7.63 9.40
CA PRO A 12 8.36 -8.55 8.42
C PRO A 12 7.26 -9.43 9.01
N ASP A 13 7.50 -10.05 10.17
CA ASP A 13 6.51 -10.91 10.84
C ASP A 13 5.25 -10.15 11.23
N ARG A 14 5.42 -8.89 11.67
CA ARG A 14 4.29 -8.06 12.03
C ARG A 14 3.48 -7.63 10.83
N LEU A 15 4.15 -7.29 9.72
CA LEU A 15 3.46 -7.01 8.47
C LEU A 15 2.62 -8.23 8.07
N THR A 16 3.22 -9.42 8.03
CA THR A 16 2.50 -10.65 7.69
C THR A 16 1.26 -10.83 8.56
N ALA A 17 1.38 -10.69 9.88
CA ALA A 17 0.26 -10.78 10.79
C ALA A 17 -0.85 -9.75 10.50
N LEU A 18 -0.49 -8.50 10.17
CA LEU A 18 -1.47 -7.46 9.82
C LEU A 18 -2.16 -7.72 8.48
N LEU A 19 -1.48 -8.36 7.53
CA LEU A 19 -2.05 -8.69 6.24
C LEU A 19 -2.93 -9.95 6.27
N ASP A 20 -2.68 -10.85 7.21
CA ASP A 20 -3.51 -12.03 7.46
C ASP A 20 -4.74 -11.72 8.34
N ASP A 21 -4.78 -10.57 9.01
CA ASP A 21 -5.93 -10.14 9.81
C ASP A 21 -7.09 -9.68 8.91
N GLU A 22 -8.09 -10.56 8.76
CA GLU A 22 -9.29 -10.29 7.95
C GLU A 22 -10.23 -9.26 8.56
N SER A 23 -10.06 -8.88 9.83
CA SER A 23 -10.80 -7.77 10.43
C SER A 23 -10.36 -6.40 9.89
N ILE A 24 -9.20 -6.34 9.23
CA ILE A 24 -8.69 -5.16 8.57
C ILE A 24 -9.14 -5.16 7.11
N ASP A 25 -9.80 -4.07 6.70
CA ASP A 25 -10.26 -3.93 5.32
C ASP A 25 -9.10 -4.12 4.33
N ILE A 26 -9.40 -4.84 3.25
CA ILE A 26 -8.41 -5.22 2.23
C ILE A 26 -7.70 -4.01 1.60
N VAL A 27 -8.37 -2.86 1.54
CA VAL A 27 -7.79 -1.60 1.03
C VAL A 27 -6.57 -1.17 1.84
N HIS A 28 -6.61 -1.35 3.16
CA HIS A 28 -5.49 -1.00 4.04
C HIS A 28 -4.38 -2.04 3.95
N ARG A 29 -4.74 -3.33 3.90
CA ARG A 29 -3.76 -4.41 3.73
C ARG A 29 -2.99 -4.27 2.41
N ALA A 30 -3.69 -4.01 1.30
CA ALA A 30 -3.06 -3.75 0.01
C ALA A 30 -2.15 -2.52 0.06
N LEU A 31 -2.59 -1.42 0.69
CA LEU A 31 -1.80 -0.20 0.82
C LEU A 31 -0.51 -0.45 1.61
N TRP A 32 -0.58 -1.16 2.73
CA TRP A 32 0.58 -1.50 3.55
C TRP A 32 1.54 -2.42 2.81
N GLN A 33 1.05 -3.36 2.02
CA GLN A 33 1.89 -4.20 1.17
C GLN A 33 2.65 -3.38 0.12
N LEU A 34 1.98 -2.46 -0.57
CA LEU A 34 2.63 -1.60 -1.56
C LEU A 34 3.61 -0.61 -0.93
N LEU A 35 3.31 -0.08 0.25
CA LEU A 35 4.27 0.72 1.03
C LEU A 35 5.48 -0.11 1.44
N TRP A 36 5.27 -1.38 1.83
CA TRP A 36 6.34 -2.27 2.20
C TRP A 36 7.24 -2.60 1.02
N GLU A 37 6.70 -2.97 -0.13
CA GLU A 37 7.49 -3.46 -1.27
C GLU A 37 8.15 -2.35 -2.09
N SER A 38 7.66 -1.12 -1.98
CA SER A 38 8.15 0.02 -2.75
C SER A 38 8.82 1.09 -1.87
N GLU A 39 9.41 2.11 -2.50
CA GLU A 39 9.85 3.33 -1.82
C GLU A 39 8.90 4.52 -2.05
N VAL A 40 7.75 4.25 -2.66
CA VAL A 40 6.76 5.23 -3.08
C VAL A 40 6.09 5.84 -1.85
N ARG A 41 5.79 7.14 -1.90
CA ARG A 41 5.14 7.82 -0.77
C ARG A 41 3.67 7.44 -0.73
N VAL A 42 3.11 7.47 0.48
CA VAL A 42 1.68 7.16 0.68
C VAL A 42 0.76 8.00 -0.19
N MET A 43 1.05 9.30 -0.38
CA MET A 43 0.20 10.17 -1.19
C MET A 43 0.22 9.78 -2.67
N ASP A 44 1.38 9.37 -3.18
CA ASP A 44 1.53 8.94 -4.57
C ASP A 44 0.78 7.62 -4.80
N LEU A 45 0.87 6.68 -3.84
CA LEU A 45 0.09 5.45 -3.86
C LEU A 45 -1.42 5.72 -3.80
N LEU A 46 -1.88 6.60 -2.92
CA LEU A 46 -3.31 6.97 -2.81
C LEU A 46 -3.85 7.66 -4.07
N SER A 47 -2.97 8.23 -4.90
CA SER A 47 -3.35 8.83 -6.19
C SER A 47 -3.48 7.82 -7.33
N LEU A 48 -3.05 6.57 -7.13
CA LEU A 48 -3.13 5.54 -8.17
C LEU A 48 -4.58 5.20 -8.49
N GLU A 49 -4.79 4.94 -9.77
CA GLU A 49 -6.05 4.46 -10.31
C GLU A 49 -5.94 2.98 -10.72
N VAL A 50 -7.07 2.32 -10.87
CA VAL A 50 -7.13 0.92 -11.32
C VAL A 50 -6.34 0.67 -12.61
N PRO A 51 -6.42 1.53 -13.66
CA PRO A 51 -5.63 1.34 -14.89
C PRO A 51 -4.11 1.44 -14.70
N ASP A 52 -3.65 2.05 -13.61
CA ASP A 52 -2.21 2.17 -13.33
C ASP A 52 -1.61 0.81 -12.86
N ILE A 53 -2.43 -0.22 -12.66
CA ILE A 53 -2.00 -1.55 -12.20
C ILE A 53 -2.13 -2.57 -13.33
N ASP A 54 -0.99 -3.06 -13.80
CA ASP A 54 -0.92 -4.16 -14.74
C ASP A 54 -0.78 -5.48 -13.96
N LEU A 55 -1.91 -6.15 -13.75
CA LEU A 55 -1.94 -7.46 -13.10
C LEU A 55 -1.32 -8.58 -13.96
N GLY A 56 -1.24 -8.41 -15.28
CA GLY A 56 -0.64 -9.37 -16.20
C GLY A 56 0.88 -9.32 -16.18
N GLU A 57 1.44 -8.12 -16.30
CA GLU A 57 2.87 -7.83 -16.19
C GLU A 57 3.35 -7.72 -14.74
N ARG A 58 2.43 -7.88 -13.76
CA ARG A 58 2.70 -7.80 -12.32
C ARG A 58 3.43 -6.52 -11.93
N SER A 59 2.97 -5.36 -12.42
CA SER A 59 3.66 -4.09 -12.17
C SER A 59 2.72 -2.89 -12.03
N ILE A 60 3.18 -1.87 -11.32
CA ILE A 60 2.53 -0.54 -11.29
C ILE A 60 3.13 0.32 -12.40
N ARG A 61 2.30 0.73 -13.36
CA ARG A 61 2.64 1.56 -14.52
C ARG A 61 1.56 2.62 -14.77
N PRO A 62 1.66 3.79 -14.15
CA PRO A 62 0.71 4.87 -14.36
C PRO A 62 0.85 5.44 -15.77
N GLU A 63 -0.28 5.62 -16.44
CA GLU A 63 -0.31 6.28 -17.75
C GLU A 63 -0.08 7.80 -17.62
N ALA A 64 -0.56 8.38 -16.52
CA ALA A 64 -0.42 9.80 -16.25
C ALA A 64 1.03 10.15 -15.85
N ALA A 65 1.66 11.05 -16.62
CA ALA A 65 3.05 11.47 -16.40
C ALA A 65 3.33 11.98 -14.97
N SER A 66 2.36 12.65 -14.34
CA SER A 66 2.47 13.12 -12.95
C SER A 66 2.62 11.99 -11.94
N ARG A 67 1.92 10.87 -12.14
CA ARG A 67 2.00 9.67 -11.28
C ARG A 67 3.21 8.82 -11.64
N ALA A 68 3.53 8.70 -12.93
CA ALA A 68 4.71 7.99 -13.40
C ALA A 68 6.00 8.60 -12.81
N ALA A 69 6.08 9.93 -12.72
CA ALA A 69 7.24 10.63 -12.13
C ALA A 69 7.47 10.32 -10.63
N ALA A 70 6.48 9.77 -9.92
CA ALA A 70 6.59 9.37 -8.52
C ALA A 70 7.09 7.92 -8.33
N LEU A 71 7.25 7.17 -9.41
CA LEU A 71 7.69 5.78 -9.40
C LEU A 71 9.12 5.63 -9.96
N PRO A 72 9.83 4.55 -9.62
CA PRO A 72 11.10 4.21 -10.26
C PRO A 72 10.95 4.01 -11.77
N ASP A 73 12.01 4.33 -12.51
CA ASP A 73 12.09 4.01 -13.94
C ASP A 73 11.86 2.51 -14.17
N GLY A 74 10.86 2.18 -15.00
CA GLY A 74 10.44 0.79 -15.26
C GLY A 74 9.28 0.28 -14.40
N GLY A 75 8.77 1.09 -13.46
CA GLY A 75 7.63 0.75 -12.62
C GLY A 75 8.01 -0.01 -11.36
N VAL A 76 6.99 -0.37 -10.56
CA VAL A 76 7.17 -1.16 -9.33
C VAL A 76 6.72 -2.60 -9.58
N PRO A 77 7.61 -3.60 -9.51
CA PRO A 77 7.20 -5.00 -9.60
C PRO A 77 6.37 -5.38 -8.37
N LEU A 78 5.36 -6.22 -8.58
CA LEU A 78 4.43 -6.69 -7.56
C LEU A 78 4.73 -8.14 -7.17
N SER A 79 4.81 -8.41 -5.87
CA SER A 79 4.88 -9.80 -5.39
C SER A 79 3.54 -10.54 -5.58
N ASP A 80 3.55 -11.86 -5.44
CA ASP A 80 2.33 -12.69 -5.45
C ASP A 80 1.34 -12.29 -4.35
N ARG A 81 1.85 -11.85 -3.19
CA ARG A 81 1.01 -11.36 -2.10
C ARG A 81 0.35 -10.03 -2.45
N ALA A 82 1.11 -9.10 -3.05
CA ALA A 82 0.55 -7.84 -3.55
C ALA A 82 -0.51 -8.11 -4.62
N LEU A 83 -0.25 -9.02 -5.57
CA LEU A 83 -1.21 -9.39 -6.61
C LEU A 83 -2.49 -9.97 -6.03
N THR A 84 -2.39 -10.88 -5.06
CA THR A 84 -3.57 -11.47 -4.41
C THR A 84 -4.45 -10.40 -3.77
N LEU A 85 -3.84 -9.48 -3.02
CA LEU A 85 -4.54 -8.36 -2.38
C LEU A 85 -5.15 -7.39 -3.40
N LEU A 86 -4.39 -7.04 -4.45
CA LEU A 86 -4.81 -6.12 -5.50
C LEU A 86 -5.92 -6.70 -6.37
N THR A 87 -5.87 -7.98 -6.75
CA THR A 87 -6.94 -8.65 -7.50
C THR A 87 -8.25 -8.62 -6.72
N ALA A 88 -8.20 -8.92 -5.41
CA ALA A 88 -9.39 -8.87 -4.57
C ALA A 88 -9.88 -7.42 -4.30
N LEU A 89 -8.97 -6.45 -4.15
CA LEU A 89 -9.32 -5.04 -3.99
C LEU A 89 -9.93 -4.42 -5.26
N ILE A 90 -9.35 -4.71 -6.43
CA ILE A 90 -9.82 -4.21 -7.73
C ILE A 90 -11.15 -4.88 -8.07
N GLY A 91 -11.24 -6.20 -7.88
CA GLY A 91 -12.41 -6.98 -8.27
C GLY A 91 -12.70 -6.82 -9.76
N GLY A 92 -13.94 -6.49 -10.11
CA GLY A 92 -14.35 -6.23 -11.50
C GLY A 92 -14.20 -4.78 -11.96
N ARG A 93 -13.57 -3.90 -11.17
CA ARG A 93 -13.42 -2.49 -11.54
C ARG A 93 -12.42 -2.35 -12.68
N THR A 94 -12.72 -1.48 -13.63
CA THR A 94 -11.83 -1.12 -14.74
C THR A 94 -11.31 0.32 -14.65
N ALA A 95 -11.86 1.13 -13.74
CA ALA A 95 -11.52 2.53 -13.59
C ALA A 95 -11.73 3.03 -12.15
N GLY A 96 -11.25 4.24 -11.89
CA GLY A 96 -11.38 4.94 -10.61
C GLY A 96 -10.21 4.67 -9.65
N PRO A 97 -10.28 5.20 -8.42
CA PRO A 97 -9.20 5.09 -7.45
C PRO A 97 -8.86 3.64 -7.12
N LEU A 98 -7.58 3.27 -7.13
CA LEU A 98 -7.15 1.93 -6.75
C LEU A 98 -7.61 1.60 -5.32
N PHE A 99 -7.25 2.50 -4.40
CA PHE A 99 -7.64 2.44 -3.00
C PHE A 99 -8.98 3.13 -2.80
N ALA A 100 -10.07 2.37 -2.96
CA ALA A 100 -11.43 2.85 -2.72
C ALA A 100 -11.98 2.32 -1.39
N ALA A 101 -12.68 3.17 -0.66
CA ALA A 101 -13.48 2.83 0.53
C ALA A 101 -14.97 3.05 0.18
N GLY A 102 -15.61 2.02 -0.37
CA GLY A 102 -16.94 2.15 -0.97
C GLY A 102 -16.90 2.98 -2.27
N PRO A 103 -17.76 4.01 -2.45
CA PRO A 103 -17.83 4.78 -3.69
C PRO A 103 -16.75 5.87 -3.83
N ARG A 104 -15.88 6.04 -2.82
CA ARG A 104 -14.91 7.14 -2.75
C ARG A 104 -13.49 6.64 -2.60
N ALA A 105 -12.53 7.47 -2.96
CA ALA A 105 -11.12 7.23 -2.68
C ALA A 105 -10.87 7.17 -1.16
N LEU A 106 -9.96 6.29 -0.76
CA LEU A 106 -9.41 6.25 0.59
C LEU A 106 -8.61 7.53 0.83
N THR A 107 -8.90 8.22 1.92
CA THR A 107 -8.18 9.45 2.27
C THR A 107 -6.91 9.14 3.06
N TRP A 108 -5.96 10.07 3.05
CA TRP A 108 -4.75 9.98 3.87
C TRP A 108 -5.07 9.87 5.37
N ASP A 109 -6.08 10.62 5.83
CA ASP A 109 -6.48 10.64 7.24
C ASP A 109 -7.04 9.29 7.68
N GLU A 110 -7.82 8.62 6.84
CA GLU A 110 -8.32 7.26 7.12
C GLU A 110 -7.20 6.24 7.08
N ALA A 111 -6.36 6.27 6.04
CA ALA A 111 -5.21 5.39 5.95
C ALA A 111 -4.30 5.52 7.19
N SER A 112 -4.06 6.75 7.64
CA SER A 112 -3.24 7.04 8.81
C SER A 112 -3.89 6.62 10.12
N ARG A 113 -5.20 6.89 10.30
CA ARG A 113 -5.94 6.46 11.50
C ARG A 113 -5.98 4.96 11.63
N THR A 114 -6.22 4.22 10.54
CA THR A 114 -6.21 2.75 10.59
C THR A 114 -4.82 2.19 10.94
N ALA A 115 -3.75 2.76 10.38
CA ALA A 115 -2.39 2.37 10.76
C ALA A 115 -2.10 2.64 12.24
N VAL A 116 -2.49 3.82 12.76
CA VAL A 116 -2.28 4.20 14.17
C VAL A 116 -3.09 3.32 15.11
N ALA A 117 -4.30 2.91 14.73
CA ALA A 117 -5.09 1.95 15.48
C ALA A 117 -4.38 0.59 15.62
N GLN A 118 -3.51 0.24 14.68
CA GLN A 118 -2.65 -0.95 14.73
C GLN A 118 -1.29 -0.72 15.41
N GLY A 119 -1.05 0.48 15.94
CA GLY A 119 0.17 0.85 16.67
C GLY A 119 1.30 1.43 15.79
N TYR A 120 1.04 1.75 14.52
CA TYR A 120 2.08 2.20 13.58
C TYR A 120 1.73 3.53 12.92
N ALA A 121 2.74 4.38 12.73
CA ALA A 121 2.61 5.47 11.79
C ALA A 121 2.61 4.91 10.36
N ILE A 122 1.84 5.50 9.44
CA ILE A 122 1.73 4.96 8.07
C ILE A 122 3.07 4.88 7.32
N HIS A 123 4.01 5.77 7.62
CA HIS A 123 5.34 5.75 7.02
C HIS A 123 6.22 4.59 7.55
N ALA A 124 5.88 3.99 8.69
CA ALA A 124 6.64 2.90 9.30
C ALA A 124 6.66 1.63 8.44
N PHE A 125 5.62 1.41 7.62
CA PHE A 125 5.56 0.31 6.65
C PHE A 125 6.63 0.46 5.57
N ARG A 126 6.78 1.67 5.02
CA ARG A 126 7.80 1.99 4.01
C ARG A 126 9.22 1.92 4.56
N ILE A 127 9.43 2.41 5.77
CA ILE A 127 10.74 2.32 6.46
C ILE A 127 11.08 0.85 6.72
N GLY A 128 10.13 0.06 7.23
CA GLY A 128 10.30 -1.36 7.49
C GLY A 128 10.67 -2.14 6.22
N GLY A 129 9.94 -1.90 5.14
CA GLY A 129 10.19 -2.55 3.85
C GLY A 129 11.55 -2.21 3.24
N LYS A 130 11.94 -0.93 3.32
CA LYS A 130 13.29 -0.49 2.93
C LYS A 130 14.38 -1.21 3.72
N ARG A 131 14.24 -1.28 5.05
CA ARG A 131 15.19 -1.99 5.92
C ARG A 131 15.26 -3.48 5.59
N HIS A 132 14.11 -4.11 5.36
CA HIS A 132 14.05 -5.53 4.99
C HIS A 132 14.80 -5.81 3.67
N ARG A 133 14.56 -5.02 2.61
CA ARG A 133 15.26 -5.15 1.32
C ARG A 133 16.77 -4.95 1.39
N GLN A 134 17.26 -4.18 2.36
CA GLN A 134 18.70 -3.96 2.56
C GLN A 134 19.38 -5.10 3.32
N ALA A 135 18.59 -5.96 3.99
CA ALA A 135 19.08 -7.06 4.80
C ALA A 135 19.04 -8.43 4.09
N VAL A 136 18.42 -8.50 2.91
CA VAL A 136 18.30 -9.71 2.07
C VAL A 136 19.26 -9.70 0.89
#